data_AF-A0AA97A2Z9-F1
#
_entry.id   AF-A0AA97A2Z9-F1
#
_cell.length_a   1.000
_cell.length_b   1.000
_cell.length_c   1.000
_cell.angle_alpha   90.00
_cell.angle_beta   90.00
_cell.angle_gamma   90.00
#
_symmetry.space_group_name_H-M   'P 1'
#
loop_
_entity.id
_entity.type
_entity.pdbx_description
1 polymer ?
#
loop_
_entity_poly.entity_id
_entity_poly.type
_entity_poly.pdbx_seq_one_letter_code
_entity_poly.pdbx_strand_id
1 'polypeptide(L)'
;MIIAIIFGIALIAALLEINRLESREPIIIYRVGNEGIDMFGKVTAKDVVDGHYYVEVKPYGKFLVTREQYDSVSVGDEMPEWLKGRKK
;
A
#
# COMPACT_ATOMS: atom_id res chain seq x y z
N MET A 1 35.43 -24.12 -20.17
CA MET A 1 34.75 -24.88 -19.10
C MET A 1 34.58 -24.06 -17.82
N ILE A 2 35.64 -23.46 -17.26
CA ILE A 2 35.59 -22.66 -16.02
C ILE A 2 34.63 -21.45 -16.14
N ILE A 3 34.69 -20.71 -17.25
CA ILE A 3 33.81 -19.54 -17.49
C ILE A 3 32.32 -19.94 -17.48
N ALA A 4 31.98 -21.09 -18.07
CA ALA A 4 30.59 -21.58 -18.12
C ALA A 4 30.08 -21.97 -16.73
N ILE A 5 30.94 -22.54 -15.88
CA ILE A 5 30.59 -22.89 -14.51
C ILE A 5 30.34 -21.62 -13.68
N ILE A 6 31.21 -20.61 -13.81
CA ILE A 6 31.04 -19.32 -13.13
C ILE A 6 29.73 -18.65 -13.55
N PHE A 7 29.43 -18.68 -14.85
CA PHE A 7 28.18 -18.11 -15.38
C PHE A 7 26.95 -18.86 -14.85
N GLY A 8 27.00 -20.19 -14.78
CA GLY A 8 25.91 -21.00 -14.22
C GLY A 8 25.65 -20.70 -12.74
N ILE A 9 26.71 -20.56 -11.93
CA ILE A 9 26.59 -20.19 -10.51
C ILE A 9 25.98 -18.79 -10.36
N ALA A 10 26.43 -17.83 -11.17
CA ALA A 10 25.90 -16.47 -11.15
C ALA A 10 24.40 -16.44 -11.53
N LEU A 11 24.00 -17.26 -12.51
CA LEU A 11 22.59 -17.35 -12.93
C LEU A 11 21.69 -17.92 -11.83
N ILE A 12 22.14 -18.98 -11.14
CA ILE A 12 21.40 -19.59 -10.03
C ILE A 12 21.26 -18.61 -8.86
N ALA A 13 22.32 -17.87 -8.53
CA ALA A 13 22.28 -16.86 -7.47
C ALA A 13 21.29 -15.72 -7.79
N ALA A 14 21.27 -15.25 -9.05
CA ALA A 14 20.32 -14.24 -9.51
C ALA A 14 18.87 -14.72 -9.42
N LEU A 15 18.60 -15.96 -9.86
CA LEU A 15 17.27 -16.58 -9.78
C LEU A 15 16.77 -16.72 -8.33
N LEU A 16 17.66 -17.09 -7.40
CA LEU A 16 17.30 -17.24 -5.99
C LEU A 16 16.91 -15.89 -5.36
N GLU A 17 17.64 -14.82 -5.70
CA GLU A 17 17.35 -13.48 -5.18
C GLU A 17 16.04 -12.93 -5.75
N ILE A 18 15.77 -13.16 -7.04
CA ILE A 18 14.49 -12.77 -7.66
C ILE A 18 13.31 -13.45 -6.94
N ASN A 19 13.38 -14.77 -6.74
CA ASN A 19 12.33 -15.51 -6.02
C ASN A 19 12.11 -14.99 -4.58
N ARG A 20 13.19 -14.62 -3.88
CA ARG A 20 13.14 -14.04 -2.54
C ARG A 20 12.51 -12.65 -2.52
N LEU A 21 12.66 -11.89 -3.60
CA LEU A 21 12.07 -10.56 -3.75
C LEU A 21 10.61 -10.64 -4.18
N GLU A 22 10.24 -11.58 -5.04
CA GLU A 22 8.84 -11.86 -5.43
C GLU A 22 8.00 -12.40 -4.28
N SER A 23 8.60 -13.15 -3.34
CA SER A 23 7.91 -13.63 -2.14
C SER A 23 7.63 -12.54 -1.10
N ARG A 24 8.07 -11.29 -1.34
CA ARG A 24 7.76 -10.14 -0.49
C ARG A 24 6.53 -9.47 -1.06
N GLU A 25 5.44 -9.47 -0.30
CA GLU A 25 4.25 -8.71 -0.67
C GLU A 25 4.63 -7.22 -0.84
N PRO A 26 4.51 -6.65 -2.04
CA PRO A 26 4.87 -5.25 -2.26
C PRO A 26 3.81 -4.37 -1.57
N ILE A 27 4.21 -3.71 -0.48
CA ILE A 27 3.38 -2.67 0.14
C ILE A 27 3.54 -1.40 -0.71
N ILE A 28 2.58 -1.14 -1.60
CA ILE A 28 2.55 0.10 -2.38
C ILE A 28 2.07 1.22 -1.46
N ILE A 29 2.99 2.03 -0.94
CA ILE A 29 2.67 3.25 -0.18
C ILE A 29 2.63 4.42 -1.15
N TYR A 30 1.43 4.85 -1.56
CA TYR A 30 1.28 6.10 -2.30
C TYR A 30 1.54 7.29 -1.36
N ARG A 31 2.77 7.83 -1.41
CA ARG A 31 3.06 9.16 -0.86
C ARG A 31 2.61 10.20 -1.88
N VAL A 32 1.35 10.63 -1.81
CA VAL A 32 0.85 11.72 -2.66
C VAL A 32 1.39 13.04 -2.11
N GLY A 33 2.29 13.69 -2.85
CA GLY A 33 2.79 15.04 -2.56
C GLY A 33 1.73 16.09 -2.87
N ASN A 34 0.59 16.05 -2.19
CA ASN A 34 -0.46 17.05 -2.34
C ASN A 34 -0.24 18.17 -1.32
N GLU A 35 0.90 18.86 -1.43
CA GLU A 35 1.15 20.09 -0.67
C GLU A 35 0.16 21.15 -1.19
N GLY A 36 -0.89 21.44 -0.40
CA GLY A 36 -1.77 22.60 -0.61
C GLY A 36 -3.16 22.35 -1.21
N ILE A 37 -3.60 21.09 -1.40
CA ILE A 37 -4.99 20.79 -1.79
C ILE A 37 -5.69 20.09 -0.62
N ASP A 38 -6.71 20.74 -0.04
CA ASP A 38 -7.60 20.10 0.92
C ASP A 38 -8.24 18.88 0.24
N MET A 39 -7.96 17.68 0.74
CA MET A 39 -8.55 16.45 0.20
C MET A 39 -10.01 16.40 0.62
N PHE A 40 -10.92 16.44 -0.35
CA PHE A 40 -12.36 16.28 -0.18
C PHE A 40 -12.82 14.96 -0.80
N GLY A 41 -13.77 14.28 -0.17
CA GLY A 41 -14.32 13.02 -0.66
C GLY A 41 -15.15 12.33 0.41
N LYS A 42 -15.87 11.28 0.02
CA LYS A 42 -16.64 10.45 0.95
C LYS A 42 -16.09 9.05 1.01
N VAL A 43 -16.25 8.41 2.17
CA VAL A 43 -16.01 6.98 2.29
C VAL A 43 -17.02 6.25 1.40
N THR A 44 -16.50 5.45 0.49
CA THR A 44 -17.30 4.74 -0.52
C THR A 44 -17.35 3.24 -0.28
N ALA A 45 -16.31 2.67 0.35
CA ALA A 45 -16.26 1.27 0.71
C ALA A 45 -15.36 1.05 1.93
N LYS A 46 -15.55 -0.10 2.57
CA LYS A 46 -14.76 -0.58 3.69
C LYS A 46 -14.53 -2.08 3.49
N ASP A 47 -13.29 -2.51 3.63
CA ASP A 47 -12.89 -3.90 3.42
C ASP A 47 -11.96 -4.39 4.54
N VAL A 48 -12.00 -5.70 4.80
CA VAL A 48 -11.02 -6.39 5.67
C VAL A 48 -10.42 -7.54 4.88
N VAL A 49 -9.10 -7.48 4.66
CA VAL A 49 -8.36 -8.49 3.88
C VAL A 49 -7.18 -8.95 4.73
N ASP A 50 -7.07 -10.25 4.97
CA ASP A 50 -5.99 -10.87 5.76
C ASP A 50 -5.76 -10.20 7.13
N GLY A 51 -6.84 -9.81 7.80
CA GLY A 51 -6.80 -9.15 9.11
C GLY A 51 -6.42 -7.66 9.08
N HIS A 52 -6.22 -7.08 7.90
CA HIS A 52 -5.94 -5.66 7.70
C HIS A 52 -7.20 -4.89 7.33
N TYR A 53 -7.31 -3.65 7.79
CA TYR A 53 -8.50 -2.81 7.65
C TYR A 53 -8.30 -1.75 6.58
N TYR A 54 -9.24 -1.65 5.63
CA TYR A 54 -9.17 -0.72 4.51
C TYR A 54 -10.41 0.17 4.42
N VAL A 55 -10.18 1.45 4.13
CA VAL A 55 -11.24 2.45 3.86
C VAL A 55 -11.01 3.03 2.47
N GLU A 56 -12.01 3.00 1.59
CA GLU A 56 -11.93 3.57 0.24
C GLU A 56 -12.57 4.96 0.18
N VAL A 57 -11.83 5.95 -0.32
CA VAL A 57 -12.35 7.30 -0.60
C VAL A 57 -12.12 7.61 -2.07
N LYS A 58 -13.18 7.76 -2.85
CA LYS A 58 -13.06 8.19 -4.26
C LYS A 58 -12.86 9.70 -4.34
N PRO A 59 -11.97 10.20 -5.21
CA PRO A 59 -11.21 9.48 -6.25
C PRO A 59 -9.84 8.92 -5.80
N TYR A 60 -9.47 9.01 -4.52
CA TYR A 60 -8.11 8.74 -4.05
C TYR A 60 -7.75 7.25 -3.94
N GLY A 61 -8.70 6.36 -3.65
CA GLY A 61 -8.49 4.92 -3.53
C GLY A 61 -8.60 4.39 -2.11
N LYS A 62 -7.97 3.23 -1.85
CA LYS A 62 -8.03 2.50 -0.58
C LYS A 62 -6.88 2.86 0.35
N PHE A 63 -7.21 3.16 1.60
CA PHE A 63 -6.27 3.49 2.67
C PHE A 63 -6.22 2.34 3.67
N LEU A 64 -5.02 1.90 4.03
CA LEU A 64 -4.80 1.00 5.15
C LEU A 64 -4.90 1.79 6.46
N VAL A 65 -5.70 1.30 7.40
CA VAL A 65 -6.01 2.01 8.65
C VAL A 65 -5.95 1.05 9.84
N THR A 66 -5.95 1.58 11.07
CA THR A 66 -6.11 0.74 12.25
C THR A 66 -7.56 0.27 12.40
N ARG A 67 -7.81 -0.75 13.24
CA ARG A 67 -9.16 -1.22 13.54
C ARG A 67 -10.02 -0.10 14.12
N GLU A 68 -9.47 0.67 15.06
CA GLU A 68 -10.19 1.76 15.74
C GLU A 68 -10.60 2.84 14.75
N GLN A 69 -9.71 3.19 13.82
CA GLN A 69 -9.99 4.13 12.74
C GLN A 69 -11.06 3.58 11.79
N TYR A 70 -10.95 2.31 11.42
CA TYR A 70 -11.95 1.63 10.59
C TYR A 70 -13.32 1.66 11.25
N ASP A 71 -13.43 1.30 12.53
CA ASP A 71 -14.71 1.25 13.24
C ASP A 71 -15.30 2.65 13.48
N SER A 72 -14.46 3.68 13.55
CA SER A 72 -14.90 5.08 13.74
C SER A 72 -15.56 5.74 12.53
N VAL A 73 -15.55 5.09 11.35
CA VAL A 73 -16.07 5.68 10.10
C VAL A 73 -17.05 4.76 9.40
N SER A 74 -18.05 5.33 8.74
CA SER A 74 -19.08 4.62 7.96
C SER A 74 -19.03 5.00 6.49
N VAL A 75 -19.56 4.12 5.63
CA VAL A 75 -19.74 4.43 4.21
C VAL A 75 -20.74 5.59 4.08
N GLY A 76 -20.37 6.61 3.31
CA GLY A 76 -21.11 7.86 3.17
C GLY A 76 -20.57 9.02 4.00
N ASP A 77 -19.73 8.75 4.99
CA ASP A 77 -19.09 9.79 5.82
C ASP A 77 -18.10 10.62 4.99
N GLU A 78 -17.95 11.88 5.36
CA GLU A 78 -16.91 12.74 4.82
C GLU A 78 -15.52 12.19 5.15
N MET A 79 -14.55 12.45 4.28
CA MET A 79 -13.17 12.03 4.45
C MET A 79 -12.63 12.53 5.80
N PRO A 80 -12.23 11.62 6.71
CA PRO A 80 -11.72 11.99 8.02
C PRO A 80 -10.42 12.81 7.95
N GLU A 81 -10.24 13.75 8.88
CA GLU A 81 -9.04 14.60 8.93
C GLU A 81 -7.74 13.81 9.02
N TRP A 82 -7.73 12.68 9.73
CA TRP A 82 -6.55 11.83 9.87
C TRP A 82 -6.15 11.14 8.55
N LEU A 83 -7.03 11.08 7.53
CA LEU A 83 -6.67 10.68 6.17
C LEU A 83 -6.12 11.83 5.31
N LYS A 84 -6.38 13.09 5.67
CA LYS A 84 -5.99 14.26 4.86
C LYS A 84 -4.51 14.65 5.00
N GLY A 85 -3.77 13.96 5.88
CA GLY A 85 -2.37 14.25 6.18
C GLY A 85 -2.22 15.43 7.17
N ARG A 86 -1.03 15.55 7.78
CA ARG A 86 -0.76 16.68 8.70
C ARG A 86 -0.52 17.95 7.89
N LYS A 87 -1.33 18.99 8.13
CA LYS A 87 -0.97 20.36 7.73
C LYS A 87 0.29 20.76 8.52
N LYS A 88 1.36 21.10 7.81
CA LYS A 88 2.56 21.70 8.41
C LYS A 88 2.31 23.17 8.68
#